data_AF-A0A7S4SVE0-F1
#
_entry.id   AF-A0A7S4SVE0-F1
#
_cell.length_a   1.000
_cell.length_b   1.000
_cell.length_c   1.000
_cell.angle_alpha   90.00
_cell.angle_beta   90.00
_cell.angle_gamma   90.00
#
_symmetry.space_group_name_H-M   'P 1'
#
loop_
_entity.id
_entity.type
_entity.pdbx_description
1 polymer ?
#
loop_
_entity_poly.entity_id
_entity_poly.type
_entity_poly.pdbx_seq_one_letter_code
_entity_poly.pdbx_strand_id
1 'polypeptide(L)'
;RRRLMWQNLRRSLNGEVDDKELLKRLRRSQEALQATRFRVGAVMLLVAFATGILATLHSVKCQASHCMFLKLDDDTPSPHFFFLLLEQGVLELLFVGRLMLLGLAPLADDARLTRLVLLWDAYVFIQTRVAMYMHSKVMVGDDFFAVFVMMSYHGRGIAFVACAAWAVVQVKPQRVQSLMWTAVAVYAVMNGVDKVVHVAYEAVRFRRLSCCVGQIFAEGVALYIVWSPGLRQSMHAKVLHRLQGRVAVRAAVTIACLIGGTKPCEAVAQAKARFRAVSVGELAFEDVKESTPDASLRELSAPVELGQCDAFVSHSWHDDPKAKWEALQVWRADFLKRRGREPFIWFDKVCIDQNNIELDLRCLPIFLNGCSRLVMLCGATYLKRLWCITELFAYVHMGCKIEQIELVPVLRESKEDEDLDEICDAFSCFDVRMCECFKLEDKERMIMAINTAFGCMDNFNGVVRKMSRRVTKTSTLLSRSQPADADIDDLESPWSSFSSGGFFSDEEDEDEEASDDGENWLHDC
;
A
#
# COMPACT_ATOMS: atom_id res chain seq x y z
N ARG A 1 -39.21 3.52 36.12
CA ARG A 1 -38.97 4.56 35.09
C ARG A 1 -37.92 5.62 35.50
N ARG A 2 -38.08 6.41 36.58
CA ARG A 2 -37.07 7.42 36.98
C ARG A 2 -35.67 6.86 37.33
N ARG A 3 -35.56 5.65 37.90
CA ARG A 3 -34.27 4.95 38.11
C ARG A 3 -33.59 4.51 36.81
N LEU A 4 -34.37 4.05 35.82
CA LEU A 4 -33.87 3.67 34.50
C LEU A 4 -33.36 4.90 33.73
N MET A 5 -34.08 6.02 33.84
CA MET A 5 -33.68 7.31 33.27
C MET A 5 -32.37 7.81 33.89
N TRP A 6 -32.19 7.70 35.20
CA TRP A 6 -30.94 8.05 35.88
C TRP A 6 -29.78 7.11 35.56
N GLN A 7 -30.02 5.81 35.36
CA GLN A 7 -28.99 4.87 34.87
C GLN A 7 -28.58 5.17 33.43
N ASN A 8 -29.53 5.52 32.56
CA ASN A 8 -29.24 5.92 31.18
C ASN A 8 -28.53 7.29 31.12
N LEU A 9 -28.89 8.24 31.98
CA LEU A 9 -28.20 9.53 32.10
C LEU A 9 -26.76 9.36 32.64
N ARG A 10 -26.56 8.45 33.60
CA ARG A 10 -25.22 8.14 34.15
C ARG A 10 -24.35 7.36 33.14
N ARG A 11 -24.94 6.51 32.29
CA ARG A 11 -24.26 5.89 31.14
C ARG A 11 -23.92 6.90 30.04
N SER A 12 -24.82 7.86 29.77
CA SER A 12 -24.61 8.97 28.84
C SER A 12 -23.50 9.93 29.31
N LEU A 13 -23.47 10.30 30.60
CA LEU A 13 -22.41 11.10 31.21
C LEU A 13 -21.06 10.37 31.34
N ASN A 14 -21.07 9.04 31.53
CA ASN A 14 -19.85 8.24 31.50
C ASN A 14 -19.34 8.01 30.06
N GLY A 15 -20.22 8.01 29.04
CA GLY A 15 -19.82 8.03 27.62
C GLY A 15 -19.10 9.32 27.22
N GLU A 16 -19.40 10.45 27.88
CA GLU A 16 -18.72 11.72 27.68
C GLU A 16 -17.23 11.70 28.13
N VAL A 17 -16.89 10.80 29.07
CA VAL A 17 -15.50 10.56 29.50
C VAL A 17 -14.76 9.70 28.46
N ASP A 18 -15.45 8.78 27.81
CA ASP A 18 -14.86 7.89 26.80
C ASP A 18 -14.66 8.59 25.45
N ASP A 19 -15.58 9.47 25.05
CA ASP A 19 -15.42 10.33 23.88
C ASP A 19 -14.21 11.27 24.01
N LYS A 20 -13.96 11.80 25.21
CA LYS A 20 -12.76 12.61 25.48
C LYS A 20 -11.48 11.78 25.40
N GLU A 21 -11.45 10.57 25.96
CA GLU A 21 -10.27 9.71 25.87
C GLU A 21 -10.03 9.22 24.44
N LEU A 22 -11.08 9.01 23.68
CA LEU A 22 -11.03 8.57 22.31
C LEU A 22 -10.67 9.69 21.32
N LEU A 23 -11.18 10.92 21.52
CA LEU A 23 -10.69 12.13 20.84
C LEU A 23 -9.23 12.38 21.20
N LYS A 24 -8.83 12.12 22.45
CA LYS A 24 -7.43 12.19 22.87
C LYS A 24 -6.59 11.10 22.20
N ARG A 25 -7.11 9.87 22.00
CA ARG A 25 -6.45 8.81 21.21
C ARG A 25 -6.34 9.16 19.73
N LEU A 26 -7.37 9.75 19.13
CA LEU A 26 -7.34 10.20 17.74
C LEU A 26 -6.41 11.38 17.54
N ARG A 27 -6.45 12.37 18.44
CA ARG A 27 -5.50 13.48 18.45
C ARG A 27 -4.08 12.96 18.64
N ARG A 28 -3.84 12.04 19.59
CA ARG A 28 -2.55 11.34 19.74
C ARG A 28 -2.16 10.57 18.48
N SER A 29 -3.10 9.96 17.75
CA SER A 29 -2.83 9.24 16.50
C SER A 29 -2.52 10.19 15.34
N GLN A 30 -3.16 11.36 15.29
CA GLN A 30 -2.91 12.43 14.32
C GLN A 30 -1.60 13.17 14.62
N GLU A 31 -1.32 13.46 15.89
CA GLU A 31 -0.04 13.98 16.36
C GLU A 31 1.06 12.94 16.10
N ALA A 32 0.80 11.65 16.34
CA ALA A 32 1.72 10.57 15.98
C ALA A 32 1.88 10.46 14.45
N LEU A 33 0.86 10.76 13.65
CA LEU A 33 0.97 10.83 12.18
C LEU A 33 1.87 11.98 11.76
N GLN A 34 1.59 13.19 12.25
CA GLN A 34 2.39 14.38 11.95
C GLN A 34 3.82 14.18 12.44
N ALA A 35 4.01 13.61 13.63
CA ALA A 35 5.31 13.25 14.17
C ALA A 35 5.98 12.15 13.33
N THR A 36 5.26 11.14 12.84
CA THR A 36 5.83 10.10 11.96
C THR A 36 6.21 10.69 10.61
N ARG A 37 5.34 11.49 9.98
CA ARG A 37 5.62 12.19 8.71
C ARG A 37 6.80 13.14 8.88
N PHE A 38 6.83 13.90 9.96
CA PHE A 38 7.93 14.78 10.30
C PHE A 38 9.21 13.99 10.55
N ARG A 39 9.16 12.87 11.29
CA ARG A 39 10.32 11.97 11.51
C ARG A 39 10.81 11.37 10.20
N VAL A 40 9.92 10.90 9.33
CA VAL A 40 10.27 10.40 8.01
C VAL A 40 10.92 11.50 7.19
N GLY A 41 10.29 12.66 7.12
CA GLY A 41 10.81 13.84 6.44
C GLY A 41 12.19 14.24 6.96
N ALA A 42 12.34 14.28 8.28
CA ALA A 42 13.59 14.60 8.97
C ALA A 42 14.66 13.53 8.74
N VAL A 43 14.31 12.24 8.76
CA VAL A 43 15.23 11.14 8.44
C VAL A 43 15.67 11.23 6.99
N MET A 44 14.74 11.46 6.05
CA MET A 44 15.08 11.63 4.64
C MET A 44 15.96 12.86 4.42
N LEU A 45 15.67 13.98 5.09
CA LEU A 45 16.46 15.19 5.05
C LEU A 45 17.84 14.99 5.69
N LEU A 46 17.93 14.23 6.78
CA LEU A 46 19.19 13.89 7.46
C LEU A 46 20.03 12.93 6.62
N VAL A 47 19.41 11.93 5.99
CA VAL A 47 20.08 11.03 5.04
C VAL A 47 20.57 11.84 3.85
N ALA A 48 19.76 12.73 3.29
CA ALA A 48 20.17 13.60 2.19
C ALA A 48 21.31 14.55 2.58
N PHE A 49 21.27 15.08 3.80
CA PHE A 49 22.32 15.93 4.36
C PHE A 49 23.63 15.17 4.55
N ALA A 50 23.58 14.01 5.22
CA ALA A 50 24.75 13.17 5.49
C ALA A 50 25.39 12.69 4.18
N THR A 51 24.59 12.19 3.25
CA THR A 51 25.08 11.77 1.92
C THR A 51 25.63 12.94 1.11
N GLY A 52 25.05 14.13 1.21
CA GLY A 52 25.58 15.35 0.56
C GLY A 52 26.94 15.79 1.10
N ILE A 53 27.12 15.75 2.43
CA ILE A 53 28.42 16.02 3.06
C ILE A 53 29.44 14.97 2.65
N LEU A 54 29.11 13.69 2.76
CA LEU A 54 30.00 12.59 2.40
C LEU A 54 30.44 12.70 0.93
N ALA A 55 29.52 12.99 0.02
CA ALA A 55 29.82 13.21 -1.39
C ALA A 55 30.75 14.43 -1.60
N THR A 56 30.54 15.52 -0.86
CA THR A 56 31.40 16.72 -0.94
C THR A 56 32.81 16.44 -0.43
N LEU A 57 32.93 15.84 0.75
CA LEU A 57 34.22 15.46 1.34
C LEU A 57 34.97 14.47 0.44
N HIS A 58 34.24 13.50 -0.12
CA HIS A 58 34.82 12.57 -1.06
C HIS A 58 35.28 13.25 -2.34
N SER A 59 34.49 14.15 -2.93
CA SER A 59 34.90 14.91 -4.13
C SER A 59 36.23 15.64 -3.91
N VAL A 60 36.38 16.29 -2.76
CA VAL A 60 37.64 16.97 -2.35
C VAL A 60 38.79 15.96 -2.19
N LYS A 61 38.56 14.84 -1.50
CA LYS A 61 39.58 13.78 -1.31
C LYS A 61 40.00 13.14 -2.64
N CYS A 62 39.04 12.89 -3.52
CA CYS A 62 39.27 12.30 -4.82
C CYS A 62 40.10 13.23 -5.70
N GLN A 63 39.86 14.55 -5.68
CA GLN A 63 40.71 15.52 -6.36
C GLN A 63 42.15 15.52 -5.85
N ALA A 64 42.34 15.47 -4.53
CA ALA A 64 43.68 15.39 -3.94
C ALA A 64 44.41 14.10 -4.36
N SER A 65 43.67 13.00 -4.43
CA SER A 65 44.21 11.68 -4.83
C SER A 65 44.52 11.60 -6.32
N HIS A 66 43.68 12.19 -7.19
CA HIS A 66 43.92 12.26 -8.64
C HIS A 66 45.20 13.04 -8.96
N CYS A 67 45.46 14.13 -8.23
CA CYS A 67 46.71 14.89 -8.37
C CYS A 67 47.94 14.08 -7.95
N MET A 68 47.77 13.11 -7.03
CA MET A 68 48.86 12.23 -6.58
C MET A 68 49.12 11.08 -7.56
N PHE A 69 48.07 10.52 -8.16
CA PHE A 69 48.16 9.36 -9.06
C PHE A 69 48.72 9.67 -10.46
N LEU A 70 48.65 10.93 -10.92
CA LEU A 70 49.29 11.37 -12.17
C LEU A 70 50.82 11.23 -12.17
N LYS A 71 51.45 10.79 -11.06
CA LYS A 71 52.90 10.57 -10.93
C LYS A 71 53.35 9.11 -10.92
N LEU A 72 52.43 8.14 -10.92
CA LEU A 72 52.81 6.71 -10.94
C LEU A 72 52.74 6.19 -12.37
N ASP A 73 53.91 5.85 -12.91
CA ASP A 73 54.15 5.54 -14.33
C ASP A 73 54.15 4.03 -14.66
N ASP A 74 53.53 3.20 -13.81
CA ASP A 74 53.47 1.76 -14.08
C ASP A 74 52.27 1.38 -14.96
N ASP A 75 52.57 0.78 -16.11
CA ASP A 75 51.61 0.39 -17.17
C ASP A 75 50.71 -0.81 -16.81
N THR A 76 50.88 -1.43 -15.64
CA THR A 76 50.06 -2.58 -15.23
C THR A 76 48.85 -2.16 -14.39
N PRO A 77 47.62 -2.55 -14.77
CA PRO A 77 46.43 -2.29 -13.96
C PRO A 77 46.54 -3.03 -12.63
N SER A 78 46.90 -2.29 -11.58
CA SER A 78 46.97 -2.85 -10.24
C SER A 78 45.56 -3.19 -9.74
N PRO A 79 45.40 -4.15 -8.80
CA PRO A 79 44.14 -4.39 -8.09
C PRO A 79 43.53 -3.11 -7.49
N HIS A 80 44.38 -2.11 -7.24
CA HIS A 80 43.99 -0.79 -6.76
C HIS A 80 43.07 -0.04 -7.75
N PHE A 81 43.21 -0.26 -9.06
CA PHE A 81 42.34 0.35 -10.07
C PHE A 81 40.90 -0.12 -9.95
N PHE A 82 40.67 -1.43 -9.79
CA PHE A 82 39.32 -2.00 -9.61
C PHE A 82 38.67 -1.51 -8.32
N PHE A 83 39.45 -1.37 -7.24
CA PHE A 83 38.96 -0.80 -6.00
C PHE A 83 38.50 0.66 -6.20
N LEU A 84 39.29 1.49 -6.88
CA LEU A 84 38.93 2.87 -7.19
C LEU A 84 37.69 2.95 -8.09
N LEU A 85 37.59 2.08 -9.10
CA LEU A 85 36.43 1.98 -9.97
C LEU A 85 35.14 1.72 -9.17
N LEU A 86 35.18 0.73 -8.27
CA LEU A 86 34.04 0.37 -7.42
C LEU A 86 33.71 1.49 -6.43
N GLU A 87 34.72 2.08 -5.78
CA GLU A 87 34.56 3.20 -4.85
C GLU A 87 33.86 4.37 -5.53
N GLN A 88 34.32 4.78 -6.72
CA GLN A 88 33.68 5.86 -7.50
C GLN A 88 32.25 5.51 -7.91
N GLY A 89 31.99 4.28 -8.34
CA GLY A 89 30.64 3.84 -8.72
C GLY A 89 29.66 3.85 -7.55
N VAL A 90 30.05 3.33 -6.39
CA VAL A 90 29.22 3.32 -5.18
C VAL A 90 28.90 4.75 -4.73
N LEU A 91 29.87 5.64 -4.78
CA LEU A 91 29.69 7.02 -4.32
C LEU A 91 28.80 7.82 -5.26
N GLU A 92 28.92 7.63 -6.57
CA GLU A 92 27.99 8.22 -7.53
C GLU A 92 26.58 7.62 -7.35
N LEU A 93 26.46 6.32 -7.09
CA LEU A 93 25.17 5.68 -6.82
C LEU A 93 24.53 6.23 -5.54
N LEU A 94 25.30 6.49 -4.48
CA LEU A 94 24.80 7.14 -3.27
C LEU A 94 24.37 8.58 -3.54
N PHE A 95 25.13 9.30 -4.37
CA PHE A 95 24.83 10.68 -4.75
C PHE A 95 23.53 10.78 -5.57
N VAL A 96 23.38 9.95 -6.60
CA VAL A 96 22.15 9.92 -7.42
C VAL A 96 20.99 9.28 -6.64
N GLY A 97 21.29 8.28 -5.81
CA GLY A 97 20.36 7.66 -4.87
C GLY A 97 19.73 8.70 -3.94
N ARG A 98 20.51 9.67 -3.44
CA ARG A 98 20.00 10.81 -2.69
C ARG A 98 18.97 11.62 -3.49
N LEU A 99 19.25 11.94 -4.74
CA LEU A 99 18.32 12.67 -5.61
C LEU A 99 17.04 11.87 -5.86
N MET A 100 17.16 10.55 -6.07
CA MET A 100 16.01 9.65 -6.25
C MET A 100 15.18 9.49 -4.97
N LEU A 101 15.81 9.47 -3.79
CA LEU A 101 15.10 9.42 -2.50
C LEU A 101 14.14 10.59 -2.35
N LEU A 102 14.45 11.76 -2.91
CA LEU A 102 13.52 12.89 -2.92
C LEU A 102 12.30 12.65 -3.81
N GLY A 103 12.50 12.02 -4.97
CA GLY A 103 11.42 11.60 -5.86
C GLY A 103 10.56 10.47 -5.28
N LEU A 104 11.15 9.64 -4.40
CA LEU A 104 10.49 8.53 -3.70
C LEU A 104 9.87 8.93 -2.36
N ALA A 105 10.22 10.09 -1.80
CA ALA A 105 9.67 10.50 -0.52
C ALA A 105 8.15 10.68 -0.65
N PRO A 106 7.34 10.06 0.22
CA PRO A 106 5.88 10.14 0.20
C PRO A 106 5.44 11.50 0.73
N LEU A 107 5.69 12.53 -0.06
CA LEU A 107 5.34 13.91 0.23
C LEU A 107 4.05 14.33 -0.50
N ALA A 108 3.30 13.36 -1.00
CA ALA A 108 2.11 13.57 -1.81
C ALA A 108 1.10 14.55 -1.17
N ASP A 109 1.12 14.71 0.17
CA ASP A 109 0.24 15.64 0.88
C ASP A 109 0.92 16.92 1.40
N ASP A 110 2.26 16.97 1.51
CA ASP A 110 2.97 18.14 2.04
C ASP A 110 4.00 18.67 1.06
N ALA A 111 3.48 19.43 0.09
CA ALA A 111 4.30 20.15 -0.87
C ALA A 111 5.33 21.08 -0.22
N ARG A 112 5.13 21.54 1.04
CA ARG A 112 6.08 22.44 1.71
C ARG A 112 7.37 21.74 2.05
N LEU A 113 7.28 20.52 2.60
CA LEU A 113 8.46 19.75 2.95
C LEU A 113 9.24 19.33 1.68
N THR A 114 8.56 18.93 0.59
CA THR A 114 9.23 18.69 -0.71
C THR A 114 9.98 19.91 -1.20
N ARG A 115 9.35 21.08 -1.12
CA ARG A 115 9.96 22.34 -1.55
C ARG A 115 11.18 22.68 -0.71
N LEU A 116 11.10 22.52 0.61
CA LEU A 116 12.24 22.75 1.50
C LEU A 116 13.42 21.85 1.17
N VAL A 117 13.17 20.56 0.93
CA VAL A 117 14.24 19.61 0.60
C VAL A 117 14.83 19.92 -0.78
N LEU A 118 14.00 20.27 -1.77
CA LEU A 118 14.47 20.71 -3.09
C LEU A 118 15.32 21.99 -3.03
N LEU A 119 14.89 22.98 -2.25
CA LEU A 119 15.64 24.23 -2.05
C LEU A 119 16.97 23.97 -1.35
N TRP A 120 16.98 23.06 -0.36
CA TRP A 120 18.20 22.63 0.31
C TRP A 120 19.17 21.96 -0.67
N ASP A 121 18.68 21.03 -1.51
CA ASP A 121 19.54 20.37 -2.48
C ASP A 121 20.06 21.35 -3.54
N ALA A 122 19.22 22.25 -4.03
CA ALA A 122 19.67 23.34 -4.91
C ALA A 122 20.77 24.18 -4.25
N TYR A 123 20.62 24.51 -2.98
CA TYR A 123 21.63 25.23 -2.20
C TYR A 123 22.94 24.44 -2.07
N VAL A 124 22.87 23.17 -1.66
CA VAL A 124 24.06 22.30 -1.56
C VAL A 124 24.77 22.21 -2.90
N PHE A 125 24.02 22.02 -3.98
CA PHE A 125 24.58 22.04 -5.34
C PHE A 125 25.33 23.33 -5.62
N ILE A 126 24.71 24.49 -5.42
CA ILE A 126 25.32 25.80 -5.65
C ILE A 126 26.60 25.95 -4.82
N GLN A 127 26.57 25.59 -3.53
CA GLN A 127 27.74 25.67 -2.65
C GLN A 127 28.89 24.78 -3.15
N THR A 128 28.61 23.51 -3.49
CA THR A 128 29.63 22.62 -4.04
C THR A 128 30.22 23.17 -5.35
N ARG A 129 29.41 23.82 -6.20
CA ARG A 129 29.90 24.45 -7.45
C ARG A 129 30.77 25.69 -7.18
N VAL A 130 30.37 26.56 -6.24
CA VAL A 130 31.16 27.73 -5.87
C VAL A 130 32.49 27.33 -5.26
N ALA A 131 32.50 26.36 -4.34
CA ALA A 131 33.72 25.83 -3.75
C ALA A 131 34.67 25.27 -4.83
N MET A 132 34.13 24.48 -5.76
CA MET A 132 34.90 23.93 -6.89
C MET A 132 35.46 25.02 -7.80
N TYR A 133 34.67 26.05 -8.13
CA TYR A 133 35.13 27.17 -8.96
C TYR A 133 36.26 27.97 -8.31
N MET A 134 36.18 28.19 -6.99
CA MET A 134 37.24 28.87 -6.25
C MET A 134 38.52 28.04 -6.23
N HIS A 135 38.40 26.70 -6.14
CA HIS A 135 39.56 25.81 -6.17
C HIS A 135 40.15 25.61 -7.58
N SER A 136 39.31 25.62 -8.62
CA SER A 136 39.73 25.41 -10.00
C SER A 136 40.50 26.60 -10.56
N LYS A 137 40.22 27.83 -10.12
CA LYS A 137 41.00 29.02 -10.50
C LYS A 137 42.50 28.91 -10.19
N VAL A 138 42.88 28.01 -9.29
CA VAL A 138 44.28 27.74 -8.92
C VAL A 138 44.91 26.67 -9.82
N MET A 139 44.12 25.86 -10.51
CA MET A 139 44.57 24.64 -11.21
C MET A 139 44.39 24.65 -12.73
N VAL A 140 43.51 25.51 -13.26
CA VAL A 140 43.24 25.55 -14.71
C VAL A 140 44.36 26.35 -15.39
N GLY A 141 45.38 25.65 -15.89
CA GLY A 141 46.27 26.17 -16.93
C GLY A 141 45.53 26.28 -18.27
N ASP A 142 46.26 26.49 -19.38
CA ASP A 142 45.68 26.70 -20.72
C ASP A 142 45.03 25.43 -21.36
N ASP A 143 44.65 24.42 -20.57
CA ASP A 143 43.99 23.21 -21.09
C ASP A 143 42.51 23.47 -21.39
N PHE A 144 42.19 23.55 -22.69
CA PHE A 144 40.83 23.70 -23.20
C PHE A 144 39.87 22.63 -22.66
N PHE A 145 40.33 21.39 -22.46
CA PHE A 145 39.47 20.31 -21.98
C PHE A 145 39.03 20.56 -20.53
N ALA A 146 39.92 21.09 -19.68
CA ALA A 146 39.57 21.48 -18.31
C ALA A 146 38.50 22.58 -18.29
N VAL A 147 38.59 23.56 -19.19
CA VAL A 147 37.57 24.62 -19.34
C VAL A 147 36.23 24.01 -19.77
N PHE A 148 36.22 23.10 -20.75
CA PHE A 148 35.01 22.42 -21.20
C PHE A 148 34.33 21.64 -20.07
N VAL A 149 35.08 20.82 -19.33
CA VAL A 149 34.56 20.04 -18.19
C VAL A 149 33.98 20.97 -17.13
N MET A 150 34.64 22.10 -16.83
CA MET A 150 34.12 23.12 -15.91
C MET A 150 32.82 23.74 -16.41
N MET A 151 32.72 24.12 -17.69
CA MET A 151 31.48 24.67 -18.26
C MET A 151 30.34 23.65 -18.24
N SER A 152 30.60 22.40 -18.63
CA SER A 152 29.64 21.28 -18.54
C SER A 152 29.18 21.07 -17.10
N TYR A 153 30.10 21.11 -16.14
CA TYR A 153 29.82 20.98 -14.71
C TYR A 153 28.90 22.10 -14.22
N HIS A 154 29.12 23.37 -14.59
CA HIS A 154 28.20 24.46 -14.23
C HIS A 154 26.85 24.36 -14.95
N GLY A 155 26.84 24.01 -16.24
CA GLY A 155 25.62 23.89 -17.04
C GLY A 155 24.63 22.88 -16.46
N ARG A 156 25.12 21.70 -16.04
CA ARG A 156 24.31 20.68 -15.35
C ARG A 156 23.68 21.20 -14.07
N GLY A 157 24.46 21.91 -13.25
CA GLY A 157 23.98 22.48 -12.00
C GLY A 157 22.87 23.51 -12.24
N ILE A 158 23.05 24.39 -13.23
CA ILE A 158 22.04 25.38 -13.61
C ILE A 158 20.76 24.69 -14.11
N ALA A 159 20.89 23.68 -14.99
CA ALA A 159 19.75 22.93 -15.50
C ALA A 159 18.96 22.26 -14.35
N PHE A 160 19.65 21.60 -13.42
CA PHE A 160 19.01 20.97 -12.26
C PHE A 160 18.31 22.00 -11.37
N VAL A 161 18.97 23.11 -11.04
CA VAL A 161 18.38 24.18 -10.21
C VAL A 161 17.17 24.81 -10.89
N ALA A 162 17.21 25.02 -12.22
CA ALA A 162 16.07 25.52 -12.98
C ALA A 162 14.88 24.55 -12.92
N CYS A 163 15.12 23.24 -13.11
CA CYS A 163 14.08 22.22 -12.97
C CYS A 163 13.52 22.14 -11.54
N ALA A 164 14.37 22.24 -10.52
CA ALA A 164 13.97 22.24 -9.12
C ALA A 164 13.12 23.49 -8.79
N ALA A 165 13.55 24.67 -9.23
CA ALA A 165 12.78 25.91 -9.09
C ALA A 165 11.41 25.80 -9.78
N TRP A 166 11.36 25.21 -10.97
CA TRP A 166 10.11 24.96 -11.69
C TRP A 166 9.21 23.94 -10.96
N ALA A 167 9.78 22.90 -10.37
CA ALA A 167 9.03 21.95 -9.55
C ALA A 167 8.44 22.64 -8.30
N VAL A 168 9.20 23.52 -7.64
CA VAL A 168 8.78 24.25 -6.42
C VAL A 168 7.54 25.12 -6.66
N VAL A 169 7.42 25.76 -7.83
CA VAL A 169 6.27 26.62 -8.15
C VAL A 169 5.00 25.85 -8.51
N GLN A 170 5.05 24.52 -8.67
CA GLN A 170 3.85 23.75 -8.96
C GLN A 170 2.92 23.64 -7.75
N VAL A 171 1.62 23.80 -8.02
CA VAL A 171 0.56 23.68 -7.00
C VAL A 171 0.20 22.22 -6.73
N LYS A 172 0.20 21.38 -7.78
CA LYS A 172 -0.20 19.96 -7.68
C LYS A 172 1.00 19.09 -7.30
N PRO A 173 0.97 18.33 -6.19
CA PRO A 173 2.08 17.46 -5.75
C PRO A 173 2.53 16.45 -6.81
N GLN A 174 1.59 15.90 -7.59
CA GLN A 174 1.88 14.95 -8.67
C GLN A 174 2.74 15.59 -9.77
N ARG A 175 2.50 16.89 -10.07
CA ARG A 175 3.33 17.63 -11.03
C ARG A 175 4.70 17.94 -10.46
N VAL A 176 4.82 18.28 -9.17
CA VAL A 176 6.12 18.45 -8.49
C VAL A 176 6.93 17.16 -8.64
N GLN A 177 6.34 16.01 -8.30
CA GLN A 177 7.02 14.72 -8.36
C GLN A 177 7.42 14.32 -9.78
N SER A 178 6.53 14.52 -10.76
CA SER A 178 6.84 14.24 -12.17
C SER A 178 8.02 15.10 -12.66
N LEU A 179 8.00 16.41 -12.39
CA LEU A 179 9.10 17.31 -12.73
C LEU A 179 10.40 16.97 -12.01
N MET A 180 10.33 16.48 -10.77
CA MET A 180 11.51 16.00 -10.05
C MET A 180 12.14 14.79 -10.75
N TRP A 181 11.34 13.80 -11.14
CA TRP A 181 11.86 12.66 -11.90
C TRP A 181 12.48 13.09 -13.23
N THR A 182 11.87 14.07 -13.92
CA THR A 182 12.47 14.68 -15.12
C THR A 182 13.79 15.39 -14.80
N ALA A 183 13.87 16.13 -13.70
CA ALA A 183 15.10 16.80 -13.28
C ALA A 183 16.23 15.81 -13.00
N VAL A 184 15.92 14.70 -12.32
CA VAL A 184 16.86 13.61 -12.06
C VAL A 184 17.30 12.93 -13.37
N ALA A 185 16.38 12.68 -14.31
CA ALA A 185 16.71 12.15 -15.63
C ALA A 185 17.65 13.08 -16.40
N VAL A 186 17.32 14.37 -16.49
CA VAL A 186 18.13 15.37 -17.20
C VAL A 186 19.52 15.46 -16.58
N TYR A 187 19.59 15.48 -15.24
CA TYR A 187 20.86 15.45 -14.53
C TYR A 187 21.67 14.21 -14.88
N ALA A 188 21.07 13.02 -14.76
CA ALA A 188 21.74 11.74 -14.98
C ALA A 188 22.23 11.57 -16.42
N VAL A 189 21.44 11.99 -17.43
CA VAL A 189 21.86 11.98 -18.84
C VAL A 189 23.05 12.91 -19.05
N MET A 190 22.94 14.17 -18.61
CA MET A 190 24.03 15.14 -18.81
C MET A 190 25.30 14.70 -18.06
N ASN A 191 25.17 14.13 -16.86
CA ASN A 191 26.30 13.64 -16.09
C ASN A 191 26.93 12.41 -16.77
N GLY A 192 26.13 11.44 -17.20
CA GLY A 192 26.60 10.27 -17.94
C GLY A 192 27.35 10.65 -19.22
N VAL A 193 26.81 11.57 -20.03
CA VAL A 193 27.48 12.05 -21.26
C VAL A 193 28.84 12.70 -20.94
N ASP A 194 28.89 13.55 -19.92
CA ASP A 194 30.13 14.19 -19.49
C ASP A 194 31.19 13.17 -19.05
N LYS A 195 30.78 12.14 -18.29
CA LYS A 195 31.69 11.06 -17.87
C LYS A 195 32.17 10.23 -19.05
N VAL A 196 31.31 9.95 -20.03
CA VAL A 196 31.71 9.26 -21.27
C VAL A 196 32.75 10.08 -22.03
N VAL A 197 32.53 11.38 -22.19
CA VAL A 197 33.48 12.29 -22.85
C VAL A 197 34.81 12.34 -22.08
N HIS A 198 34.77 12.37 -20.76
CA HIS A 198 35.96 12.35 -19.91
C HIS A 198 36.76 11.05 -20.03
N VAL A 199 36.09 9.89 -19.93
CA VAL A 199 36.71 8.58 -20.12
C VAL A 199 37.33 8.47 -21.52
N ALA A 200 36.62 8.92 -22.56
CA ALA A 200 37.12 8.90 -23.93
C ALA A 200 38.34 9.82 -24.10
N TYR A 201 38.32 11.02 -23.52
CA TYR A 201 39.46 11.93 -23.54
C TYR A 201 40.69 11.32 -22.87
N GLU A 202 40.55 10.75 -21.66
CA GLU A 202 41.68 10.12 -20.97
C GLU A 202 42.22 8.90 -21.72
N ALA A 203 41.32 8.09 -22.30
CA ALA A 203 41.70 6.93 -23.11
C ALA A 203 42.47 7.34 -24.39
N VAL A 204 42.08 8.43 -25.05
CA VAL A 204 42.77 8.91 -26.26
C VAL A 204 44.08 9.61 -25.90
N ARG A 205 44.05 10.50 -24.90
CA ARG A 205 45.18 11.39 -24.56
C ARG A 205 46.26 10.67 -23.78
N PHE A 206 45.89 9.86 -22.80
CA PHE A 206 46.81 9.20 -21.87
C PHE A 206 46.89 7.69 -22.09
N ARG A 207 46.11 7.12 -23.02
CA ARG A 207 46.06 5.67 -23.30
C ARG A 207 45.70 4.83 -22.07
N ARG A 208 44.96 5.41 -21.11
CA ARG A 208 44.54 4.77 -19.86
C ARG A 208 43.02 4.86 -19.71
N LEU A 209 42.42 3.83 -19.11
CA LEU A 209 40.99 3.84 -18.80
C LEU A 209 40.75 4.60 -17.50
N SER A 210 39.85 5.57 -17.52
CA SER A 210 39.51 6.35 -16.33
C SER A 210 38.70 5.53 -15.32
N CYS A 211 38.92 5.78 -14.02
CA CYS A 211 38.05 5.22 -12.96
C CYS A 211 36.61 5.78 -13.02
N CYS A 212 36.37 6.85 -13.80
CA CYS A 212 35.04 7.39 -14.08
C CYS A 212 34.07 6.40 -14.77
N VAL A 213 34.56 5.27 -15.30
CA VAL A 213 33.70 4.20 -15.84
C VAL A 213 32.69 3.70 -14.79
N GLY A 214 33.07 3.62 -13.52
CA GLY A 214 32.17 3.20 -12.44
C GLY A 214 31.01 4.19 -12.24
N GLN A 215 31.25 5.48 -12.49
CA GLN A 215 30.23 6.53 -12.40
C GLN A 215 29.23 6.42 -13.55
N ILE A 216 29.66 6.04 -14.76
CA ILE A 216 28.76 5.80 -15.91
C ILE A 216 27.77 4.68 -15.58
N PHE A 217 28.25 3.59 -14.94
CA PHE A 217 27.38 2.51 -14.51
C PHE A 217 26.31 2.97 -13.51
N ALA A 218 26.70 3.76 -12.50
CA ALA A 218 25.78 4.32 -11.52
C ALA A 218 24.67 5.18 -12.18
N GLU A 219 25.04 6.00 -13.17
CA GLU A 219 24.08 6.80 -13.94
C GLU A 219 23.14 5.94 -14.80
N GLY A 220 23.64 4.84 -15.38
CA GLY A 220 22.82 3.86 -16.08
C GLY A 220 21.75 3.24 -15.17
N VAL A 221 22.13 2.84 -13.96
CA VAL A 221 21.19 2.31 -12.95
C VAL A 221 20.14 3.36 -12.57
N ALA A 222 20.56 4.61 -12.35
CA ALA A 222 19.65 5.70 -12.03
C ALA A 222 18.65 5.97 -13.17
N LEU A 223 19.13 6.06 -14.42
CA LEU A 223 18.27 6.26 -15.58
C LEU A 223 17.28 5.11 -15.77
N TYR A 224 17.71 3.87 -15.57
CA TYR A 224 16.81 2.72 -15.59
C TYR A 224 15.68 2.83 -14.58
N ILE A 225 15.99 3.25 -13.33
CA ILE A 225 14.97 3.49 -12.30
C ILE A 225 14.04 4.63 -12.71
N VAL A 226 14.59 5.77 -13.18
CA VAL A 226 13.80 6.96 -13.52
C VAL A 226 12.84 6.70 -14.69
N TRP A 227 13.28 5.96 -15.71
CA TRP A 227 12.45 5.60 -16.87
C TRP A 227 11.49 4.44 -16.62
N SER A 228 11.62 3.70 -15.52
CA SER A 228 10.75 2.58 -15.18
C SER A 228 9.64 3.02 -14.20
N PRO A 229 8.45 3.49 -14.67
CA PRO A 229 7.36 3.92 -13.79
C PRO A 229 6.91 2.82 -12.81
N GLY A 230 6.83 1.56 -13.25
CA GLY A 230 6.45 0.43 -12.39
C GLY A 230 7.43 0.21 -11.24
N LEU A 231 8.74 0.32 -11.50
CA LEU A 231 9.77 0.19 -10.47
C LEU A 231 9.70 1.36 -9.47
N ARG A 232 9.52 2.59 -9.95
CA ARG A 232 9.31 3.76 -9.08
C ARG A 232 8.10 3.61 -8.18
N GLN A 233 6.97 3.17 -8.74
CA GLN A 233 5.76 2.90 -7.96
C GLN A 233 5.97 1.78 -6.94
N SER A 234 6.67 0.70 -7.30
CA SER A 234 7.00 -0.39 -6.38
C SER A 234 7.92 0.06 -5.25
N MET A 235 8.99 0.81 -5.56
CA MET A 235 9.89 1.37 -4.55
C MET A 235 9.15 2.34 -3.62
N HIS A 236 8.32 3.21 -4.19
CA HIS A 236 7.48 4.14 -3.42
C HIS A 236 6.54 3.38 -2.50
N ALA A 237 5.85 2.34 -2.99
CA ALA A 237 4.97 1.50 -2.19
C ALA A 237 5.74 0.75 -1.08
N LYS A 238 6.93 0.22 -1.34
CA LYS A 238 7.77 -0.46 -0.33
C LYS A 238 8.27 0.49 0.75
N VAL A 239 8.77 1.66 0.35
CA VAL A 239 9.19 2.73 1.28
C VAL A 239 7.99 3.15 2.11
N LEU A 240 6.86 3.42 1.48
CA LEU A 240 5.63 3.82 2.16
C LEU A 240 5.16 2.73 3.13
N HIS A 241 5.12 1.47 2.71
CA HIS A 241 4.73 0.33 3.56
C HIS A 241 5.64 0.19 4.78
N ARG A 242 6.97 0.24 4.59
CA ARG A 242 7.94 0.19 5.72
C ARG A 242 7.75 1.36 6.69
N LEU A 243 7.42 2.53 6.16
CA LEU A 243 7.16 3.74 6.97
C LEU A 243 5.74 3.75 7.59
N GLN A 244 4.80 3.03 6.98
CA GLN A 244 3.38 2.97 7.36
C GLN A 244 3.02 1.73 8.18
N GLY A 245 3.97 0.90 8.60
CA GLY A 245 3.75 -0.34 9.38
C GLY A 245 3.00 -0.21 10.71
N ARG A 246 2.30 0.90 10.99
CA ARG A 246 1.47 1.16 12.19
C ARG A 246 0.12 1.85 11.89
N VAL A 247 -0.44 1.72 10.68
CA VAL A 247 -1.36 2.75 10.15
C VAL A 247 -2.68 2.22 9.54
N ALA A 248 -3.17 1.06 10.00
CA ALA A 248 -4.49 0.50 9.65
C ALA A 248 -5.64 1.53 9.66
N VAL A 249 -5.70 2.38 10.69
CA VAL A 249 -6.76 3.38 10.89
C VAL A 249 -6.74 4.49 9.82
N ARG A 250 -5.61 4.77 9.16
CA ARG A 250 -5.54 5.88 8.18
C ARG A 250 -5.98 5.47 6.79
N ALA A 251 -5.81 4.21 6.40
CA ALA A 251 -6.40 3.66 5.20
C ALA A 251 -7.93 3.83 5.20
N ALA A 252 -8.57 3.50 6.34
CA ALA A 252 -10.01 3.67 6.56
C ALA A 252 -10.46 5.11 6.32
N VAL A 253 -9.75 6.03 6.98
CA VAL A 253 -10.00 7.46 6.93
C VAL A 253 -9.79 8.03 5.53
N THR A 254 -8.73 7.64 4.82
CA THR A 254 -8.46 8.12 3.47
C THR A 254 -9.54 7.67 2.50
N ILE A 255 -10.00 6.42 2.60
CA ILE A 255 -11.12 5.93 1.80
C ILE A 255 -12.40 6.69 2.15
N ALA A 256 -12.70 6.89 3.43
CA ALA A 256 -13.86 7.67 3.88
C ALA A 256 -13.83 9.13 3.37
N CYS A 257 -12.65 9.77 3.38
CA CYS A 257 -12.46 11.10 2.84
C CYS A 257 -12.64 11.15 1.31
N LEU A 258 -12.17 10.13 0.59
CA LEU A 258 -12.35 10.03 -0.87
C LEU A 258 -13.81 9.86 -1.25
N ILE A 259 -14.57 9.09 -0.46
CA ILE A 259 -16.00 8.86 -0.70
C ILE A 259 -16.84 10.09 -0.30
N GLY A 260 -16.50 10.74 0.82
CA GLY A 260 -17.37 11.73 1.46
C GLY A 260 -16.93 13.19 1.49
N GLY A 261 -15.71 13.51 1.06
CA GLY A 261 -15.13 14.85 1.20
C GLY A 261 -15.05 15.36 2.66
N THR A 262 -15.23 14.47 3.64
CA THR A 262 -15.34 14.81 5.06
C THR A 262 -13.98 14.79 5.72
N LYS A 263 -13.73 15.62 6.73
CA LYS A 263 -12.45 15.60 7.45
C LYS A 263 -12.30 14.29 8.23
N PRO A 264 -11.07 13.74 8.35
CA PRO A 264 -10.80 12.52 9.11
C PRO A 264 -11.45 12.40 10.50
N CYS A 265 -11.30 13.43 11.33
CA CYS A 265 -11.82 13.44 12.69
C CYS A 265 -13.35 13.43 12.73
N GLU A 266 -13.98 14.12 11.78
CA GLU A 266 -15.42 14.20 11.63
C GLU A 266 -15.98 12.87 11.12
N ALA A 267 -15.33 12.23 10.15
CA ALA A 267 -15.72 10.89 9.67
C ALA A 267 -15.69 9.85 10.80
N VAL A 268 -14.67 9.88 11.66
CA VAL A 268 -14.59 8.96 12.81
C VAL A 268 -15.63 9.28 13.89
N ALA A 269 -15.91 10.55 14.16
CA ALA A 269 -16.96 10.94 15.10
C ALA A 269 -18.35 10.53 14.58
N GLN A 270 -18.63 10.79 13.30
CA GLN A 270 -19.86 10.36 12.63
C GLN A 270 -20.01 8.85 12.67
N ALA A 271 -18.95 8.10 12.33
CA ALA A 271 -18.99 6.65 12.37
C ALA A 271 -19.34 6.12 13.77
N LYS A 272 -18.74 6.63 14.84
CA LYS A 272 -19.06 6.17 16.20
C LYS A 272 -20.50 6.44 16.61
N ALA A 273 -21.00 7.63 16.29
CA ALA A 273 -22.38 8.00 16.60
C ALA A 273 -23.40 7.13 15.84
N ARG A 274 -22.98 6.54 14.71
CA ARG A 274 -23.84 5.83 13.78
C ARG A 274 -23.56 4.32 13.70
N PHE A 275 -22.54 3.82 14.39
CA PHE A 275 -22.18 2.41 14.37
C PHE A 275 -23.20 1.59 15.16
N ARG A 276 -23.86 0.67 14.45
CA ARG A 276 -24.89 -0.20 14.99
C ARG A 276 -24.61 -1.62 14.56
N ALA A 277 -25.13 -2.58 15.31
CA ALA A 277 -25.12 -3.98 14.95
C ALA A 277 -26.45 -4.62 15.33
N VAL A 278 -26.77 -5.74 14.69
CA VAL A 278 -27.97 -6.54 14.95
C VAL A 278 -27.56 -7.96 15.33
N SER A 279 -28.30 -8.58 16.25
CA SER A 279 -28.13 -10.01 16.54
C SER A 279 -28.69 -10.83 15.39
N VAL A 280 -27.96 -11.79 14.85
CA VAL A 280 -28.46 -12.57 13.70
C VAL A 280 -29.74 -13.36 14.04
N GLY A 281 -29.92 -13.76 15.30
CA GLY A 281 -31.16 -14.41 15.75
C GLY A 281 -32.41 -13.52 15.74
N GLU A 282 -32.26 -12.20 15.60
CA GLU A 282 -33.37 -11.25 15.48
C GLU A 282 -33.76 -10.96 14.02
N LEU A 283 -32.92 -11.38 13.06
CA LEU A 283 -33.23 -11.23 11.65
C LEU A 283 -34.21 -12.32 11.19
N ALA A 284 -35.09 -11.94 10.28
CA ALA A 284 -35.95 -12.84 9.53
C ALA A 284 -35.54 -12.90 8.06
N PHE A 285 -36.04 -13.91 7.34
CA PHE A 285 -35.82 -14.07 5.90
C PHE A 285 -36.24 -12.82 5.11
N GLU A 286 -37.40 -12.23 5.44
CA GLU A 286 -37.93 -11.06 4.74
C GLU A 286 -37.00 -9.83 4.86
N ASP A 287 -36.22 -9.73 5.93
CA ASP A 287 -35.26 -8.64 6.12
C ASP A 287 -34.12 -8.74 5.12
N VAL A 288 -33.73 -9.96 4.74
CA VAL A 288 -32.57 -10.28 3.89
C VAL A 288 -32.95 -10.47 2.41
N LYS A 289 -34.23 -10.67 2.13
CA LYS A 289 -34.77 -11.04 0.80
C LYS A 289 -34.63 -9.94 -0.24
N GLU A 290 -35.02 -8.71 0.08
CA GLU A 290 -35.13 -7.62 -0.90
C GLU A 290 -34.26 -6.43 -0.53
N SER A 291 -33.74 -5.72 -1.54
CA SER A 291 -32.92 -4.51 -1.34
C SER A 291 -33.76 -3.24 -1.13
N THR A 292 -35.09 -3.34 -1.13
CA THR A 292 -35.98 -2.20 -0.95
C THR A 292 -35.72 -1.58 0.44
N PRO A 293 -35.38 -0.28 0.51
CA PRO A 293 -35.14 0.39 1.79
C PRO A 293 -36.34 0.28 2.72
N ASP A 294 -36.10 -0.12 3.97
CA ASP A 294 -37.12 -0.13 5.03
C ASP A 294 -36.52 0.50 6.29
N ALA A 295 -37.00 1.70 6.62
CA ALA A 295 -36.52 2.45 7.78
C ALA A 295 -36.88 1.79 9.12
N SER A 296 -37.92 0.94 9.16
CA SER A 296 -38.35 0.27 10.39
C SER A 296 -37.35 -0.80 10.85
N LEU A 297 -36.64 -1.43 9.91
CA LEU A 297 -35.61 -2.43 10.22
C LEU A 297 -34.47 -1.87 11.06
N ARG A 298 -34.23 -0.54 11.01
CA ARG A 298 -33.23 0.11 11.85
C ARG A 298 -33.48 -0.10 13.34
N GLU A 299 -34.73 -0.32 13.74
CA GLU A 299 -35.11 -0.60 15.13
C GLU A 299 -34.61 -1.96 15.64
N LEU A 300 -34.31 -2.91 14.74
CA LEU A 300 -33.72 -4.20 15.09
C LEU A 300 -32.25 -4.07 15.47
N SER A 301 -31.53 -3.08 14.95
CA SER A 301 -30.13 -2.85 15.34
C SER A 301 -30.03 -2.05 16.64
N ALA A 302 -28.95 -2.26 17.38
CA ALA A 302 -28.58 -1.47 18.55
C ALA A 302 -27.26 -0.71 18.30
N PRO A 303 -27.07 0.50 18.89
CA PRO A 303 -25.76 1.14 18.92
C PRO A 303 -24.73 0.24 19.60
N VAL A 304 -23.56 0.10 18.99
CA VAL A 304 -22.44 -0.68 19.55
C VAL A 304 -21.14 0.11 19.44
N GLU A 305 -20.18 -0.18 20.33
CA GLU A 305 -18.85 0.42 20.21
C GLU A 305 -18.07 -0.20 19.05
N LEU A 306 -17.19 0.59 18.41
CA LEU A 306 -16.25 0.06 17.42
C LEU A 306 -15.38 -1.04 18.06
N GLY A 307 -15.34 -2.21 17.42
CA GLY A 307 -14.65 -3.40 17.91
C GLY A 307 -15.54 -4.39 18.67
N GLN A 308 -16.79 -4.02 18.99
CA GLN A 308 -17.75 -4.94 19.62
C GLN A 308 -18.64 -5.68 18.61
N CYS A 309 -18.54 -5.34 17.33
CA CYS A 309 -19.23 -6.06 16.26
C CYS A 309 -18.41 -7.30 15.84
N ASP A 310 -19.04 -8.47 15.79
CA ASP A 310 -18.37 -9.73 15.48
C ASP A 310 -17.97 -9.82 14.01
N ALA A 311 -18.86 -9.38 13.13
CA ALA A 311 -18.63 -9.44 11.69
C ALA A 311 -19.33 -8.32 10.94
N PHE A 312 -18.66 -7.82 9.91
CA PHE A 312 -19.30 -7.09 8.83
C PHE A 312 -19.79 -8.10 7.78
N VAL A 313 -21.06 -8.07 7.42
CA VAL A 313 -21.61 -8.95 6.38
C VAL A 313 -21.65 -8.22 5.04
N SER A 314 -20.73 -8.60 4.16
CA SER A 314 -20.68 -8.13 2.78
C SER A 314 -21.41 -9.13 1.88
N HIS A 315 -22.30 -8.64 1.01
CA HIS A 315 -23.10 -9.50 0.14
C HIS A 315 -23.61 -8.76 -1.11
N SER A 316 -24.10 -9.53 -2.10
CA SER A 316 -24.82 -8.98 -3.24
C SER A 316 -26.34 -9.02 -3.02
N TRP A 317 -27.01 -7.93 -3.39
CA TRP A 317 -28.47 -7.89 -3.45
C TRP A 317 -29.03 -8.61 -4.70
N HIS A 318 -28.18 -8.98 -5.66
CA HIS A 318 -28.58 -9.68 -6.89
C HIS A 318 -28.42 -11.21 -6.82
N ASP A 319 -27.81 -11.73 -5.75
CA ASP A 319 -27.77 -13.17 -5.52
C ASP A 319 -29.13 -13.68 -5.01
N ASP A 320 -29.39 -14.97 -5.17
CA ASP A 320 -30.65 -15.58 -4.75
C ASP A 320 -30.92 -15.34 -3.25
N PRO A 321 -32.08 -14.78 -2.87
CA PRO A 321 -32.33 -14.40 -1.49
C PRO A 321 -32.42 -15.60 -0.54
N LYS A 322 -32.97 -16.74 -0.99
CA LYS A 322 -33.13 -17.95 -0.17
C LYS A 322 -31.76 -18.56 0.11
N ALA A 323 -30.95 -18.78 -0.93
CA ALA A 323 -29.59 -19.27 -0.82
C ALA A 323 -28.73 -18.37 0.08
N LYS A 324 -28.87 -17.04 -0.06
CA LYS A 324 -28.12 -16.07 0.75
C LYS A 324 -28.51 -16.15 2.23
N TRP A 325 -29.80 -16.30 2.52
CA TRP A 325 -30.29 -16.49 3.88
C TRP A 325 -29.77 -17.80 4.49
N GLU A 326 -29.81 -18.90 3.74
CA GLU A 326 -29.29 -20.19 4.17
C GLU A 326 -27.79 -20.13 4.45
N ALA A 327 -27.01 -19.50 3.57
CA ALA A 327 -25.58 -19.25 3.79
C ALA A 327 -25.32 -18.46 5.09
N LEU A 328 -26.11 -17.40 5.36
CA LEU A 328 -26.01 -16.66 6.62
C LEU A 328 -26.34 -17.53 7.84
N GLN A 329 -27.36 -18.40 7.76
CA GLN A 329 -27.72 -19.31 8.84
C GLN A 329 -26.65 -20.39 9.09
N VAL A 330 -26.01 -20.92 8.03
CA VAL A 330 -24.88 -21.84 8.14
C VAL A 330 -23.73 -21.17 8.91
N TRP A 331 -23.36 -19.94 8.52
CA TRP A 331 -22.34 -19.18 9.22
C TRP A 331 -22.70 -18.91 10.69
N ARG A 332 -23.96 -18.52 10.96
CA ARG A 332 -24.49 -18.30 12.32
C ARG A 332 -24.37 -19.56 13.17
N ALA A 333 -24.75 -20.72 12.64
CA ALA A 333 -24.70 -21.99 13.35
C ALA A 333 -23.25 -22.37 13.74
N ASP A 334 -22.31 -22.20 12.81
CA ASP A 334 -20.89 -22.40 13.09
C ASP A 334 -20.35 -21.41 14.14
N PHE A 335 -20.74 -20.13 14.06
CA PHE A 335 -20.39 -19.13 15.06
C PHE A 335 -20.93 -19.50 16.45
N LEU A 336 -22.21 -19.90 16.54
CA LEU A 336 -22.85 -20.36 17.78
C LEU A 336 -22.09 -21.54 18.38
N LYS A 337 -21.70 -22.51 17.56
CA LYS A 337 -20.89 -23.66 17.99
C LYS A 337 -19.52 -23.24 18.53
N ARG A 338 -18.84 -22.28 17.88
CA ARG A 338 -17.51 -21.79 18.29
C ARG A 338 -17.52 -20.87 19.50
N ARG A 339 -18.57 -20.07 19.69
CA ARG A 339 -18.60 -18.95 20.67
C ARG A 339 -19.65 -19.09 21.76
N GLY A 340 -20.62 -19.99 21.61
CA GLY A 340 -21.69 -20.21 22.60
C GLY A 340 -22.67 -19.04 22.75
N ARG A 341 -22.74 -18.13 21.77
CA ARG A 341 -23.67 -16.98 21.75
C ARG A 341 -24.00 -16.54 20.33
N GLU A 342 -25.09 -15.82 20.17
CA GLU A 342 -25.45 -15.21 18.88
C GLU A 342 -24.38 -14.21 18.41
N PRO A 343 -24.07 -14.17 17.11
CA PRO A 343 -23.21 -13.14 16.53
C PRO A 343 -23.95 -11.81 16.41
N PHE A 344 -23.25 -10.73 16.76
CA PHE A 344 -23.65 -9.36 16.44
C PHE A 344 -22.99 -8.94 15.14
N ILE A 345 -23.79 -8.63 14.13
CA ILE A 345 -23.28 -8.29 12.80
C ILE A 345 -23.65 -6.86 12.40
N TRP A 346 -22.80 -6.27 11.57
CA TRP A 346 -23.15 -5.10 10.78
C TRP A 346 -23.72 -5.60 9.46
N PHE A 347 -24.98 -5.28 9.21
CA PHE A 347 -25.72 -5.64 7.99
C PHE A 347 -26.34 -4.37 7.40
N ASP A 348 -26.03 -4.07 6.14
CA ASP A 348 -26.30 -2.77 5.50
C ASP A 348 -27.75 -2.29 5.66
N LYS A 349 -28.75 -3.11 5.28
CA LYS A 349 -30.16 -2.71 5.30
C LYS A 349 -30.66 -2.32 6.69
N VAL A 350 -30.14 -2.99 7.72
CA VAL A 350 -30.57 -2.87 9.12
C VAL A 350 -29.74 -1.80 9.86
N CYS A 351 -28.45 -1.69 9.56
CA CYS A 351 -27.53 -0.80 10.27
C CYS A 351 -27.43 0.59 9.63
N ILE A 352 -27.66 0.71 8.32
CA ILE A 352 -27.72 2.00 7.62
C ILE A 352 -29.04 2.72 7.93
N ASP A 353 -28.95 4.03 8.07
CA ASP A 353 -30.10 4.91 8.14
C ASP A 353 -30.64 5.09 6.73
N GLN A 354 -31.71 4.38 6.40
CA GLN A 354 -32.30 4.41 5.07
C GLN A 354 -32.80 5.82 4.68
N ASN A 355 -32.97 6.74 5.65
CA ASN A 355 -33.32 8.13 5.39
C ASN A 355 -32.09 9.03 5.11
N ASN A 356 -30.88 8.52 5.35
CA ASN A 356 -29.64 9.27 5.21
C ASN A 356 -28.46 8.33 4.89
N ILE A 357 -28.61 7.60 3.79
CA ILE A 357 -27.69 6.57 3.34
C ILE A 357 -26.29 7.16 3.12
N GLU A 358 -26.20 8.38 2.60
CA GLU A 358 -24.93 9.04 2.27
C GLU A 358 -24.03 9.23 3.49
N LEU A 359 -24.59 9.55 4.67
CA LEU A 359 -23.76 9.70 5.88
C LEU A 359 -23.17 8.37 6.35
N ASP A 360 -23.92 7.28 6.26
CA ASP A 360 -23.43 5.96 6.64
C ASP A 360 -22.45 5.38 5.64
N LEU A 361 -22.67 5.58 4.33
CA LEU A 361 -21.74 5.15 3.29
C LEU A 361 -20.37 5.83 3.43
N ARG A 362 -20.31 7.08 3.90
CA ARG A 362 -19.04 7.76 4.21
C ARG A 362 -18.30 7.12 5.39
N CYS A 363 -19.04 6.52 6.31
CA CYS A 363 -18.49 5.86 7.50
C CYS A 363 -18.14 4.39 7.26
N LEU A 364 -18.50 3.84 6.09
CA LEU A 364 -18.37 2.41 5.78
C LEU A 364 -16.98 1.82 6.02
N PRO A 365 -15.86 2.46 5.63
CA PRO A 365 -14.54 1.94 5.95
C PRO A 365 -14.30 1.84 7.46
N ILE A 366 -14.80 2.80 8.24
CA ILE A 366 -14.65 2.79 9.69
C ILE A 366 -15.55 1.72 10.31
N PHE A 367 -16.75 1.49 9.78
CA PHE A 367 -17.63 0.39 10.19
C PHE A 367 -16.99 -0.97 9.95
N LEU A 368 -16.42 -1.19 8.77
CA LEU A 368 -15.66 -2.40 8.43
C LEU A 368 -14.50 -2.65 9.41
N ASN A 369 -13.72 -1.61 9.75
CA ASN A 369 -12.63 -1.73 10.73
C ASN A 369 -13.13 -1.91 12.16
N GLY A 370 -14.34 -1.45 12.46
CA GLY A 370 -15.03 -1.66 13.73
C GLY A 370 -15.57 -3.08 13.92
N CYS A 371 -15.47 -3.94 12.91
CA CYS A 371 -15.89 -5.34 12.97
C CYS A 371 -14.68 -6.27 13.14
N SER A 372 -14.85 -7.35 13.91
CA SER A 372 -13.76 -8.31 14.17
C SER A 372 -13.38 -9.16 12.96
N ARG A 373 -14.34 -9.39 12.05
CA ARG A 373 -14.24 -10.25 10.86
C ARG A 373 -15.02 -9.63 9.69
N LEU A 374 -14.69 -10.06 8.48
CA LEU A 374 -15.48 -9.80 7.27
C LEU A 374 -16.11 -11.11 6.82
N VAL A 375 -17.43 -11.19 6.81
CA VAL A 375 -18.17 -12.35 6.29
C VAL A 375 -18.63 -12.00 4.89
N MET A 376 -18.11 -12.71 3.89
CA MET A 376 -18.47 -12.53 2.49
C MET A 376 -19.49 -13.61 2.10
N LEU A 377 -20.76 -13.24 2.01
CA LEU A 377 -21.78 -14.10 1.41
C LEU A 377 -21.63 -13.99 -0.10
N CYS A 378 -20.91 -14.95 -0.68
CA CYS A 378 -20.40 -14.86 -2.04
C CYS A 378 -21.20 -15.73 -2.99
N GLY A 379 -22.11 -15.14 -3.76
CA GLY A 379 -22.75 -15.80 -4.90
C GLY A 379 -22.19 -15.34 -6.26
N ALA A 380 -22.81 -15.84 -7.32
CA ALA A 380 -22.48 -15.59 -8.73
C ALA A 380 -22.36 -14.10 -9.11
N THR A 381 -23.04 -13.19 -8.40
CA THR A 381 -23.04 -11.76 -8.72
C THR A 381 -22.13 -10.93 -7.80
N TYR A 382 -21.61 -11.49 -6.71
CA TYR A 382 -20.84 -10.74 -5.71
C TYR A 382 -19.64 -10.00 -6.30
N LEU A 383 -18.78 -10.69 -7.05
CA LEU A 383 -17.58 -10.11 -7.64
C LEU A 383 -17.86 -9.18 -8.83
N LYS A 384 -19.09 -9.20 -9.35
CA LYS A 384 -19.53 -8.30 -10.41
C LYS A 384 -19.89 -6.92 -9.85
N ARG A 385 -20.10 -6.76 -8.54
CA ARG A 385 -20.51 -5.48 -7.92
C ARG A 385 -19.36 -4.72 -7.28
N LEU A 386 -19.13 -3.50 -7.75
CA LEU A 386 -18.03 -2.66 -7.27
C LEU A 386 -18.14 -2.27 -5.80
N TRP A 387 -19.35 -2.15 -5.24
CA TRP A 387 -19.55 -1.88 -3.81
C TRP A 387 -19.03 -3.03 -2.94
N CYS A 388 -19.36 -4.28 -3.26
CA CYS A 388 -18.86 -5.47 -2.57
C CYS A 388 -17.31 -5.53 -2.65
N ILE A 389 -16.76 -5.24 -3.83
CA ILE A 389 -15.31 -5.16 -4.03
C ILE A 389 -14.67 -4.01 -3.24
N THR A 390 -15.36 -2.88 -3.09
CA THR A 390 -14.88 -1.73 -2.32
C THR A 390 -14.85 -2.05 -0.82
N GLU A 391 -15.81 -2.83 -0.31
CA GLU A 391 -15.80 -3.31 1.07
C GLU A 391 -14.61 -4.25 1.32
N LEU A 392 -14.38 -5.20 0.42
CA LEU A 392 -13.21 -6.09 0.46
C LEU A 392 -11.90 -5.31 0.41
N PHE A 393 -11.80 -4.38 -0.54
CA PHE A 393 -10.67 -3.47 -0.69
C PHE A 393 -10.43 -2.67 0.59
N ALA A 394 -11.47 -2.05 1.15
CA ALA A 394 -11.35 -1.28 2.37
C ALA A 394 -10.88 -2.17 3.52
N TYR A 395 -11.46 -3.36 3.70
CA TYR A 395 -11.09 -4.29 4.75
C TYR A 395 -9.60 -4.66 4.70
N VAL A 396 -9.10 -5.08 3.54
CA VAL A 396 -7.68 -5.43 3.35
C VAL A 396 -6.77 -4.21 3.47
N HIS A 397 -7.14 -3.08 2.86
CA HIS A 397 -6.34 -1.87 2.87
C HIS A 397 -6.19 -1.28 4.28
N MET A 398 -7.17 -1.51 5.15
CA MET A 398 -7.14 -1.17 6.57
C MET A 398 -6.24 -2.10 7.39
N GLY A 399 -5.47 -2.98 6.77
CA GLY A 399 -4.53 -3.86 7.45
C GLY A 399 -5.19 -4.98 8.24
N CYS A 400 -6.49 -5.24 8.00
CA CYS A 400 -7.12 -6.45 8.50
C CYS A 400 -6.47 -7.65 7.81
N LYS A 401 -6.29 -8.72 8.57
CA LYS A 401 -5.66 -9.94 8.08
C LYS A 401 -6.61 -10.65 7.13
N ILE A 402 -6.11 -11.18 6.01
CA ILE A 402 -6.94 -11.93 5.06
C ILE A 402 -7.55 -13.15 5.79
N GLU A 403 -6.87 -13.72 6.79
CA GLU A 403 -7.35 -14.80 7.67
C GLU A 403 -8.63 -14.46 8.46
N GLN A 404 -8.99 -13.19 8.56
CA GLN A 404 -10.23 -12.74 9.21
C GLN A 404 -11.41 -12.61 8.25
N ILE A 405 -11.19 -12.90 6.97
CA ILE A 405 -12.23 -12.95 5.94
C ILE A 405 -12.79 -14.38 5.92
N GLU A 406 -14.06 -14.53 6.26
CA GLU A 406 -14.81 -15.78 6.18
C GLU A 406 -15.69 -15.73 4.94
N LEU A 407 -15.32 -16.52 3.93
CA LEU A 407 -16.11 -16.65 2.72
C LEU A 407 -17.11 -17.78 2.87
N VAL A 408 -18.38 -17.45 2.63
CA VAL A 408 -19.51 -18.38 2.71
C VAL A 408 -20.18 -18.39 1.33
N PRO A 409 -20.07 -19.48 0.57
CA PRO A 409 -20.67 -19.54 -0.75
C PRO A 409 -22.20 -19.47 -0.66
N VAL A 410 -22.81 -18.74 -1.58
CA VAL A 410 -24.27 -18.65 -1.72
C VAL A 410 -24.67 -19.60 -2.85
N LEU A 411 -25.22 -20.75 -2.48
CA LEU A 411 -25.52 -21.87 -3.38
C LEU A 411 -27.03 -22.11 -3.41
N ARG A 412 -27.63 -22.10 -4.60
CA ARG A 412 -29.05 -22.39 -4.79
C ARG A 412 -29.27 -23.89 -4.66
N GLU A 413 -30.38 -24.24 -4.02
CA GLU A 413 -30.84 -25.62 -3.89
C GLU A 413 -30.93 -26.29 -5.29
N SER A 414 -30.32 -27.47 -5.43
CA SER A 414 -30.20 -28.24 -6.67
C SER A 414 -29.32 -27.64 -7.78
N LYS A 415 -28.55 -26.59 -7.48
CA LYS A 415 -27.59 -25.93 -8.40
C LYS A 415 -26.26 -25.64 -7.70
N GLU A 416 -25.95 -26.39 -6.65
CA GLU A 416 -24.81 -26.12 -5.78
C GLU A 416 -23.48 -26.20 -6.53
N ASP A 417 -23.31 -27.23 -7.38
CA ASP A 417 -22.10 -27.38 -8.19
C ASP A 417 -21.97 -26.28 -9.25
N GLU A 418 -23.06 -25.94 -9.94
CA GLU A 418 -23.10 -24.87 -10.95
C GLU A 418 -22.75 -23.50 -10.34
N ASP A 419 -23.33 -23.18 -9.19
CA ASP A 419 -23.08 -21.91 -8.50
C ASP A 419 -21.65 -21.85 -7.96
N LEU A 420 -21.13 -22.96 -7.45
CA LEU A 420 -19.75 -23.05 -6.97
C LEU A 420 -18.75 -22.86 -8.12
N ASP A 421 -18.98 -23.49 -9.26
CA ASP A 421 -18.17 -23.33 -10.46
C ASP A 421 -18.20 -21.87 -10.95
N GLU A 422 -19.39 -21.23 -10.99
CA GLU A 422 -19.49 -19.82 -11.38
C GLU A 422 -18.73 -18.90 -10.40
N ILE A 423 -18.80 -19.16 -9.09
CA ILE A 423 -18.03 -18.41 -8.09
C ILE A 423 -16.52 -18.60 -8.33
N CYS A 424 -16.07 -19.84 -8.54
CA CYS A 424 -14.67 -20.17 -8.81
C CYS A 424 -14.14 -19.49 -10.08
N ASP A 425 -14.93 -19.50 -11.16
CA ASP A 425 -14.62 -18.82 -12.41
C ASP A 425 -14.57 -17.31 -12.24
N ALA A 426 -15.55 -16.74 -11.53
CA ALA A 426 -15.60 -15.30 -11.24
C ALA A 426 -14.36 -14.83 -10.47
N PHE A 427 -13.85 -15.63 -9.55
CA PHE A 427 -12.59 -15.33 -8.86
C PHE A 427 -11.38 -15.46 -9.77
N SER A 428 -11.29 -16.51 -10.59
CA SER A 428 -10.14 -16.77 -11.46
C SER A 428 -9.99 -15.71 -12.54
N CYS A 429 -11.13 -15.28 -13.11
CA CYS A 429 -11.23 -14.28 -14.15
C CYS A 429 -11.45 -12.86 -13.61
N PHE A 430 -11.35 -12.64 -12.30
CA PHE A 430 -11.70 -11.37 -11.67
C PHE A 430 -10.92 -10.19 -12.26
N ASP A 431 -11.63 -9.13 -12.63
CA ASP A 431 -11.06 -7.84 -12.98
C ASP A 431 -11.95 -6.70 -12.47
N VAL A 432 -11.43 -5.89 -11.56
CA VAL A 432 -12.12 -4.74 -10.98
C VAL A 432 -12.64 -3.72 -12.00
N ARG A 433 -12.03 -3.65 -13.19
CA ARG A 433 -12.50 -2.78 -14.29
C ARG A 433 -13.88 -3.20 -14.82
N MET A 434 -14.17 -4.50 -14.75
CA MET A 434 -15.41 -5.12 -15.21
C MET A 434 -16.54 -5.02 -14.17
N CYS A 435 -16.23 -4.61 -12.94
CA CYS A 435 -17.25 -4.46 -11.90
C CYS A 435 -18.24 -3.33 -12.24
N GLU A 436 -19.49 -3.56 -11.88
CA GLU A 436 -20.63 -2.69 -12.11
C GLU A 436 -20.88 -1.80 -10.89
N CYS A 437 -21.30 -0.56 -11.13
CA CYS A 437 -21.75 0.38 -10.11
C CYS A 437 -23.00 1.09 -10.64
N PHE A 438 -23.90 1.45 -9.72
CA PHE A 438 -25.12 2.17 -10.10
C PHE A 438 -24.85 3.55 -10.69
N LYS A 439 -23.84 4.26 -10.17
CA LYS A 439 -23.41 5.57 -10.68
C LYS A 439 -22.02 5.45 -11.30
N LEU A 440 -21.88 5.94 -12.53
CA LEU A 440 -20.60 5.90 -13.24
C LEU A 440 -19.54 6.75 -12.53
N GLU A 441 -19.95 7.89 -11.96
CA GLU A 441 -19.04 8.78 -11.23
C GLU A 441 -18.48 8.11 -9.98
N ASP A 442 -19.29 7.32 -9.27
CA ASP A 442 -18.83 6.55 -8.11
C ASP A 442 -17.91 5.41 -8.53
N LYS A 443 -18.16 4.77 -9.69
CA LYS A 443 -17.25 3.79 -10.29
C LYS A 443 -15.87 4.38 -10.54
N GLU A 444 -15.81 5.54 -11.21
CA GLU A 444 -14.54 6.20 -11.49
C GLU A 444 -13.77 6.57 -10.22
N ARG A 445 -14.47 7.08 -9.19
CA ARG A 445 -13.85 7.43 -7.90
C ARG A 445 -13.32 6.21 -7.15
N MET A 446 -14.08 5.13 -7.09
CA MET A 446 -13.67 3.88 -6.42
C MET A 446 -12.49 3.22 -7.13
N ILE A 447 -12.55 3.14 -8.47
CA ILE A 447 -11.42 2.67 -9.29
C ILE A 447 -10.20 3.56 -9.04
N MET A 448 -10.33 4.89 -9.05
CA MET A 448 -9.20 5.76 -8.76
C MET A 448 -8.61 5.52 -7.36
N ALA A 449 -9.45 5.30 -6.34
CA ALA A 449 -9.02 4.99 -4.98
C ALA A 449 -8.24 3.66 -4.91
N ILE A 450 -8.76 2.61 -5.55
CA ILE A 450 -8.10 1.29 -5.63
C ILE A 450 -6.75 1.42 -6.35
N ASN A 451 -6.71 2.10 -7.49
CA ASN A 451 -5.48 2.27 -8.28
C ASN A 451 -4.42 3.04 -7.47
N THR A 452 -4.86 4.07 -6.75
CA THR A 452 -3.96 4.89 -5.91
C THR A 452 -3.39 4.05 -4.76
N ALA A 453 -4.20 3.18 -4.15
CA ALA A 453 -3.78 2.35 -3.03
C ALA A 453 -2.87 1.17 -3.44
N PHE A 454 -3.12 0.55 -4.61
CA PHE A 454 -2.38 -0.63 -5.08
C PHE A 454 -1.29 -0.32 -6.12
N GLY A 455 -1.19 0.94 -6.55
CA GLY A 455 -0.27 1.42 -7.59
C GLY A 455 -0.73 1.09 -9.02
N CYS A 456 -1.28 -0.11 -9.22
CA CYS A 456 -1.97 -0.51 -10.44
C CYS A 456 -3.14 -1.46 -10.13
N MET A 457 -4.07 -1.59 -11.07
CA MET A 457 -5.24 -2.46 -10.94
C MET A 457 -4.89 -3.95 -10.94
N ASP A 458 -3.88 -4.36 -11.69
CA ASP A 458 -3.50 -5.76 -11.79
C ASP A 458 -2.96 -6.31 -10.46
N ASN A 459 -2.33 -5.47 -9.64
CA ASN A 459 -1.94 -5.83 -8.27
C ASN A 459 -3.16 -6.13 -7.39
N PHE A 460 -4.19 -5.30 -7.46
CA PHE A 460 -5.43 -5.52 -6.72
C PHE A 460 -6.16 -6.78 -7.20
N ASN A 461 -6.29 -6.94 -8.52
CA ASN A 461 -6.87 -8.14 -9.14
C ASN A 461 -6.11 -9.40 -8.70
N GLY A 462 -4.78 -9.36 -8.67
CA GLY A 462 -3.95 -10.46 -8.18
C GLY A 462 -4.19 -10.82 -6.71
N VAL A 463 -4.50 -9.84 -5.85
CA VAL A 463 -4.87 -10.09 -4.44
C VAL A 463 -6.24 -10.78 -4.35
N VAL A 464 -7.25 -10.29 -5.07
CA VAL A 464 -8.60 -10.89 -5.07
C VAL A 464 -8.57 -12.30 -5.67
N ARG A 465 -7.88 -12.50 -6.80
CA ARG A 465 -7.67 -13.83 -7.41
C ARG A 465 -7.00 -14.81 -6.47
N LYS A 466 -6.07 -14.38 -5.60
CA LYS A 466 -5.44 -15.24 -4.60
C LYS A 466 -6.41 -15.70 -3.50
N MET A 467 -7.50 -14.98 -3.26
CA MET A 467 -8.54 -15.39 -2.31
C MET A 467 -9.33 -16.62 -2.79
N SER A 468 -9.38 -16.87 -4.11
CA SER A 468 -10.01 -18.06 -4.72
C SER A 468 -9.56 -19.38 -4.07
N ARG A 469 -8.26 -19.50 -3.80
CA ARG A 469 -7.64 -20.69 -3.21
C ARG A 469 -8.25 -21.05 -1.85
N ARG A 470 -8.85 -20.08 -1.15
CA ARG A 470 -9.56 -20.31 0.11
C ARG A 470 -10.98 -20.82 -0.11
N VAL A 471 -11.66 -20.32 -1.13
CA VAL A 471 -13.00 -20.79 -1.53
C VAL A 471 -12.97 -22.28 -1.80
N THR A 472 -12.00 -22.73 -2.60
CA THR A 472 -11.83 -24.14 -2.95
C THR A 472 -11.59 -25.01 -1.71
N LYS A 473 -10.74 -24.54 -0.78
CA LYS A 473 -10.47 -25.26 0.48
C LYS A 473 -11.71 -25.37 1.37
N THR A 474 -12.47 -24.29 1.54
CA THR A 474 -13.70 -24.30 2.34
C THR A 474 -14.78 -25.19 1.72
N SER A 475 -14.93 -25.17 0.38
CA SER A 475 -15.88 -26.04 -0.32
C SER A 475 -15.56 -27.53 -0.11
N THR A 476 -14.28 -27.88 -0.15
CA THR A 476 -13.83 -29.27 0.13
C THR A 476 -14.19 -29.70 1.56
N LEU A 477 -14.25 -28.77 2.51
CA LEU A 477 -14.66 -29.07 3.89
C LEU A 477 -16.17 -29.20 4.03
N LEU A 478 -16.95 -28.34 3.35
CA LEU A 478 -18.41 -28.38 3.39
C LEU A 478 -18.95 -29.66 2.76
N SER A 479 -18.46 -30.01 1.57
CA SER A 479 -18.83 -31.26 0.86
C SER A 479 -18.55 -32.52 1.67
N ARG A 480 -17.54 -32.50 2.56
CA ARG A 480 -17.18 -33.65 3.39
C ARG A 480 -17.97 -33.76 4.69
N SER A 481 -18.74 -32.72 5.04
CA SER A 481 -19.48 -32.64 6.30
C SER A 481 -20.95 -33.01 6.20
N GLN A 482 -21.45 -33.33 5.00
CA GLN A 482 -22.71 -34.05 4.88
C GLN A 482 -22.49 -35.49 5.39
N PRO A 483 -23.18 -35.91 6.47
CA PRO A 483 -23.16 -37.31 6.87
C PRO A 483 -23.75 -38.10 5.70
N ALA A 484 -22.90 -38.91 5.05
CA ALA A 484 -23.39 -40.00 4.22
C ALA A 484 -24.40 -40.76 5.09
N ASP A 485 -25.64 -40.88 4.60
CA ASP A 485 -26.76 -41.51 5.27
C ASP A 485 -26.27 -42.67 6.15
N ALA A 486 -26.17 -42.39 7.45
CA ALA A 486 -25.92 -43.41 8.44
C ALA A 486 -27.28 -44.10 8.63
N ASP A 487 -27.43 -45.24 7.97
CA ASP A 487 -28.33 -46.29 8.42
C ASP A 487 -28.19 -46.40 9.94
N ILE A 488 -29.25 -45.99 10.63
CA ILE A 488 -29.41 -46.19 12.07
C ILE A 488 -29.63 -47.67 12.25
N ASP A 489 -28.56 -48.42 12.50
CA ASP A 489 -28.56 -49.60 13.35
C ASP A 489 -27.12 -49.89 13.81
N ASP A 490 -26.96 -49.98 15.12
CA ASP A 490 -25.82 -50.52 15.86
C ASP A 490 -24.41 -49.92 15.62
N LEU A 491 -23.92 -49.13 16.58
CA LEU A 491 -22.73 -49.50 17.38
C LEU A 491 -22.29 -48.41 18.37
N GLU A 492 -21.81 -48.91 19.49
CA GLU A 492 -21.38 -48.24 20.71
C GLU A 492 -20.25 -47.21 20.51
N SER A 493 -20.26 -46.20 21.39
CA SER A 493 -19.27 -45.13 21.44
C SER A 493 -17.89 -45.61 21.91
N PRO A 494 -16.79 -45.15 21.27
CA PRO A 494 -15.49 -45.16 21.93
C PRO A 494 -14.74 -43.83 21.71
N TRP A 495 -15.08 -42.79 22.48
CA TRP A 495 -14.21 -41.61 22.61
C TRP A 495 -14.12 -41.17 24.07
N SER A 496 -13.50 -42.03 24.88
CA SER A 496 -12.95 -41.68 26.19
C SER A 496 -11.46 -41.99 26.19
N SER A 497 -10.64 -41.07 25.66
CA SER A 497 -9.24 -40.82 26.06
C SER A 497 -8.54 -39.99 24.98
N PHE A 498 -8.20 -38.75 25.29
CA PHE A 498 -6.89 -38.19 24.95
C PHE A 498 -6.68 -36.90 25.72
N SER A 499 -5.92 -37.00 26.80
CA SER A 499 -5.35 -35.90 27.56
C SER A 499 -3.88 -35.75 27.21
N SER A 500 -3.46 -34.48 27.10
CA SER A 500 -2.12 -33.93 27.39
C SER A 500 -0.91 -34.35 26.54
N GLY A 501 -0.28 -33.33 25.93
CA GLY A 501 1.16 -33.25 25.74
C GLY A 501 1.61 -33.03 24.29
N GLY A 502 2.40 -31.99 24.03
CA GLY A 502 3.15 -31.91 22.77
C GLY A 502 3.50 -30.51 22.28
N PHE A 503 4.60 -30.00 22.79
CA PHE A 503 5.36 -28.83 22.33
C PHE A 503 6.07 -29.16 21.00
N PHE A 504 5.99 -28.30 19.97
CA PHE A 504 6.82 -28.31 18.75
C PHE A 504 6.90 -26.84 18.29
N SER A 505 7.96 -26.07 18.53
CA SER A 505 9.29 -26.04 17.89
C SER A 505 9.24 -25.82 16.38
N ASP A 506 9.76 -24.66 16.01
CA ASP A 506 10.04 -24.16 14.66
C ASP A 506 10.89 -25.17 13.87
N GLU A 507 10.45 -25.51 12.65
CA GLU A 507 11.31 -26.09 11.62
C GLU A 507 11.26 -25.19 10.38
N GLU A 508 12.45 -24.79 9.98
CA GLU A 508 12.81 -24.06 8.76
C GLU A 508 12.79 -25.06 7.60
N ASP A 509 11.99 -24.80 6.56
CA ASP A 509 12.12 -25.50 5.28
C ASP A 509 12.87 -24.58 4.30
N GLU A 510 14.17 -24.88 4.16
CA GLU A 510 15.02 -24.48 3.04
C GLU A 510 14.80 -25.43 1.85
N ASP A 511 14.90 -24.84 0.65
CA ASP A 511 15.33 -25.44 -0.62
C ASP A 511 14.51 -26.58 -1.27
N GLU A 512 13.66 -26.20 -2.24
CA GLU A 512 13.39 -27.04 -3.40
C GLU A 512 13.94 -26.39 -4.68
N GLU A 513 15.00 -27.01 -5.20
CA GLU A 513 15.58 -26.80 -6.51
C GLU A 513 14.55 -27.12 -7.62
N ALA A 514 14.20 -26.12 -8.42
CA ALA A 514 13.50 -26.33 -9.68
C ALA A 514 14.52 -26.68 -10.77
N SER A 515 14.53 -27.96 -11.14
CA SER A 515 15.21 -28.48 -12.32
C SER A 515 14.43 -28.12 -13.58
N ASP A 516 15.25 -27.80 -14.58
CA ASP A 516 15.10 -27.79 -16.03
C ASP A 516 13.92 -28.61 -16.59
N ASP A 517 13.10 -27.96 -17.42
CA ASP A 517 12.49 -28.55 -18.62
C ASP A 517 12.13 -27.41 -19.57
N GLY A 518 13.01 -27.20 -20.55
CA GLY A 518 12.72 -26.40 -21.72
C GLY A 518 11.82 -27.15 -22.71
N GLU A 519 10.89 -26.44 -23.33
CA GLU A 519 10.47 -26.53 -24.75
C GLU A 519 9.18 -25.71 -24.92
N ASN A 520 9.24 -24.57 -25.63
CA ASN A 520 9.02 -24.48 -27.06
C ASN A 520 7.52 -24.37 -27.42
N TRP A 521 6.96 -23.15 -27.41
CA TRP A 521 5.83 -22.79 -28.28
C TRP A 521 5.88 -21.29 -28.64
N LEU A 522 6.38 -21.03 -29.85
CA LEU A 522 6.17 -19.83 -30.65
C LEU A 522 5.42 -20.31 -31.89
N HIS A 523 4.12 -19.98 -32.02
CA HIS A 523 3.46 -19.56 -33.27
C HIS A 523 1.92 -19.52 -33.12
N ASP A 524 1.36 -18.41 -33.62
CA ASP A 524 0.05 -18.22 -34.26
C ASP A 524 -1.24 -18.53 -33.47
N CYS A 525 -1.87 -17.47 -32.93
CA CYS A 525 -3.12 -16.90 -33.46
C CYS A 525 -3.46 -15.55 -32.80
#